data_AF-A0A6P0Z834-F1
#
_entry.id   AF-A0A6P0Z834-F1
#
_cell.length_a   1.000
_cell.length_b   1.000
_cell.length_c   1.000
_cell.angle_alpha   90.00
_cell.angle_beta   90.00
_cell.angle_gamma   90.00
#
_symmetry.space_group_name_H-M   'P 1'
#
loop_
_entity.id
_entity.type
_entity.pdbx_description
1 polymer ?
#
loop_
_entity_poly.entity_id
_entity_poly.type
_entity_poly.pdbx_seq_one_letter_code
_entity_poly.pdbx_strand_id
1 'polypeptide(L)'
;THEFGSGRYGGEAFFVPRPNAETEDDGWLVTFLHDENSQTSELVIISAQNLTSEPIARVIIPQRVPYGFHCLWLSQAQLNNK
;
A
#
# COMPACT_ATOMS: atom_id res chain seq x y z
N THR A 1 14.99 -1.85 2.52
CA THR A 1 13.72 -1.24 2.99
C THR A 1 13.25 -0.26 1.94
N HIS A 2 11.99 0.17 1.99
CA HIS A 2 11.49 1.25 1.14
C HIS A 2 11.37 2.51 2.00
N GLU A 3 12.05 3.58 1.64
CA GLU A 3 12.05 4.83 2.40
C GLU A 3 11.14 5.85 1.71
N PHE A 4 10.19 6.43 2.43
CA PHE A 4 9.26 7.42 1.85
C PHE A 4 9.81 8.84 1.83
N GLY A 5 10.91 9.11 2.53
CA GLY A 5 11.49 10.44 2.71
C GLY A 5 11.08 11.11 4.02
N SER A 6 11.75 12.22 4.35
CA SER A 6 11.55 12.93 5.62
C SER A 6 10.16 13.58 5.71
N GLY A 7 9.51 13.48 6.88
CA GLY A 7 8.16 14.02 7.12
C GLY A 7 7.03 13.25 6.42
N ARG A 8 7.31 12.02 5.96
CA ARG A 8 6.36 11.19 5.21
C ARG A 8 6.21 9.85 5.93
N TYR A 9 4.99 9.56 6.40
CA TYR A 9 4.74 8.45 7.32
C TYR A 9 3.65 7.52 6.79
N GLY A 10 3.99 6.24 6.69
CA GLY A 10 3.08 5.18 6.26
C GLY A 10 2.26 4.60 7.41
N GLY A 11 1.07 4.09 7.09
CA GLY A 11 0.34 3.16 7.95
C GLY A 11 0.85 1.72 7.79
N GLU A 12 0.14 0.75 8.39
CA GLU A 12 0.42 -0.67 8.17
C GLU A 12 0.37 -1.01 6.67
N ALA A 13 1.41 -1.72 6.20
CA ALA A 13 1.42 -2.27 4.87
C ALA A 13 0.64 -3.59 4.84
N PHE A 14 -0.21 -3.77 3.84
CA PHE A 14 -0.95 -5.01 3.61
C PHE A 14 -0.57 -5.60 2.25
N PHE A 15 -0.57 -6.93 2.18
CA PHE A 15 -0.24 -7.67 0.97
C PHE A 15 -1.46 -7.84 0.06
N VAL A 16 -1.22 -7.67 -1.24
CA VAL A 16 -2.19 -7.94 -2.31
C VAL A 16 -1.57 -8.97 -3.26
N PRO A 17 -2.09 -10.21 -3.31
CA PRO A 17 -1.54 -11.22 -4.20
C PRO A 17 -1.82 -10.88 -5.67
N ARG A 18 -0.87 -11.21 -6.55
CA ARG A 18 -1.10 -11.22 -7.99
C ARG A 18 -2.14 -12.28 -8.35
N PRO A 19 -3.03 -12.04 -9.33
CA PRO A 19 -3.86 -13.10 -9.87
C PRO A 19 -3.01 -14.28 -10.34
N ASN A 20 -3.32 -15.49 -9.84
CA ASN A 20 -2.57 -16.72 -10.10
C ASN A 20 -1.12 -16.72 -9.58
N ALA A 21 -0.83 -15.98 -8.51
CA ALA A 21 0.47 -16.00 -7.84
C ALA A 21 0.95 -17.43 -7.54
N GLU A 22 2.19 -17.74 -7.91
CA GLU A 22 2.81 -19.06 -7.69
C GLU A 22 3.71 -19.11 -6.46
N THR A 23 4.24 -17.95 -6.03
CA THR A 23 5.08 -17.82 -4.83
C THR A 23 4.37 -16.97 -3.77
N GLU A 24 4.75 -17.14 -2.50
CA GLU A 24 4.17 -16.44 -1.34
C GLU A 24 4.14 -14.92 -1.52
N ASP A 25 5.18 -14.37 -2.13
CA ASP A 25 5.44 -12.94 -2.27
C ASP A 25 5.15 -12.40 -3.68
N ASP A 26 4.57 -13.18 -4.60
CA ASP A 26 4.18 -12.69 -5.93
C ASP A 26 2.95 -11.79 -5.83
N GLY A 27 3.21 -10.51 -5.68
CA GLY A 27 2.19 -9.50 -5.51
C GLY A 27 2.77 -8.14 -5.13
N TRP A 28 1.99 -7.41 -4.33
CA TRP A 28 2.27 -6.03 -3.98
C TRP A 28 2.13 -5.81 -2.48
N LEU A 29 2.97 -4.92 -1.95
CA LEU A 29 2.69 -4.27 -0.68
C LEU A 29 2.03 -2.93 -0.94
N VAL A 30 0.96 -2.66 -0.20
CA VAL A 30 0.17 -1.45 -0.32
C VAL A 30 0.07 -0.79 1.04
N THR A 31 0.23 0.54 1.09
CA THR A 31 0.07 1.32 2.33
C THR A 31 -0.47 2.71 2.04
N PHE A 32 -1.14 3.30 3.03
CA PHE A 32 -1.48 4.72 3.03
C PHE A 32 -0.29 5.52 3.53
N LEU A 33 0.08 6.56 2.81
CA LEU A 33 1.15 7.47 3.15
C LEU A 33 0.57 8.86 3.41
N HIS A 34 0.92 9.45 4.55
CA HIS A 34 0.66 10.86 4.83
C HIS A 34 1.97 11.64 4.74
N ASP A 35 1.97 12.68 3.91
CA ASP A 35 3.06 13.65 3.83
C ASP A 35 2.70 14.86 4.67
N GLU A 36 3.37 15.00 5.83
CA GLU A 36 3.13 16.11 6.76
C GLU A 36 3.69 17.44 6.23
N ASN A 37 4.62 17.41 5.28
CA ASN A 37 5.18 18.62 4.68
C ASN A 37 4.15 19.33 3.80
N SER A 38 3.40 18.55 3.02
CA SER A 38 2.39 19.05 2.07
C SER A 38 0.94 18.88 2.57
N GLN A 39 0.76 18.21 3.72
CA GLN A 39 -0.54 17.82 4.26
C GLN A 39 -1.40 17.01 3.28
N THR A 40 -0.75 16.16 2.47
CA THR A 40 -1.42 15.30 1.49
C THR A 40 -1.41 13.84 1.91
N SER A 41 -2.29 13.04 1.31
CA SER A 41 -2.32 11.59 1.49
C SER A 41 -2.34 10.89 0.14
N GLU A 42 -1.72 9.72 0.10
CA GLU A 42 -1.72 8.86 -1.07
C GLU A 42 -1.76 7.38 -0.67
N LEU A 43 -2.17 6.53 -1.60
CA LEU A 43 -1.98 5.09 -1.53
C LEU A 43 -0.74 4.74 -2.37
N VAL A 44 0.24 4.08 -1.76
CA VAL A 44 1.48 3.68 -2.44
C VAL A 44 1.46 2.17 -2.67
N ILE A 45 1.84 1.75 -3.88
CA ILE A 45 1.90 0.35 -4.31
C ILE A 45 3.34 0.01 -4.65
N ILE A 46 3.92 -0.99 -3.98
CA ILE A 46 5.33 -1.41 -4.11
C ILE A 46 5.37 -2.88 -4.49
N SER A 47 6.37 -3.29 -5.27
CA SER A 47 6.61 -4.70 -5.55
C SER A 47 6.97 -5.45 -4.26
N ALA A 48 6.24 -6.51 -3.91
CA ALA A 48 6.56 -7.31 -2.74
C ALA A 48 7.91 -8.04 -2.88
N GLN A 49 8.30 -8.40 -4.10
CA GLN A 49 9.57 -9.06 -4.42
C GLN A 49 10.76 -8.10 -4.54
N ASN A 50 10.52 -6.78 -4.57
CA ASN A 50 11.58 -5.78 -4.66
C ASN A 50 11.19 -4.50 -3.90
N LEU A 51 11.39 -4.51 -2.58
CA LEU A 51 11.07 -3.37 -1.72
C LEU A 51 11.93 -2.13 -1.98
N THR A 52 13.10 -2.31 -2.60
CA THR A 52 14.02 -1.19 -2.89
C THR A 52 13.70 -0.49 -4.20
N SER A 53 12.75 -1.00 -5.00
CA SER A 53 12.33 -0.32 -6.23
C SER A 53 11.54 0.95 -5.93
N GLU A 54 11.46 1.83 -6.92
CA GLU A 54 10.44 2.87 -6.94
C GLU A 54 9.03 2.27 -6.82
N PRO A 55 8.04 3.01 -6.27
CA PRO A 55 6.67 2.57 -6.26
C PRO A 55 6.17 2.29 -7.68
N ILE A 56 5.43 1.18 -7.84
CA ILE A 56 4.78 0.84 -9.11
C ILE A 56 3.70 1.87 -9.43
N ALA A 57 2.97 2.32 -8.40
CA ALA A 57 1.93 3.33 -8.54
C ALA A 57 1.74 4.10 -7.24
N ARG A 58 1.21 5.33 -7.40
CA ARG A 58 0.84 6.23 -6.32
C ARG A 58 -0.52 6.83 -6.67
N VAL A 59 -1.48 6.67 -5.79
CA VAL A 59 -2.85 7.19 -5.97
C VAL A 59 -3.05 8.34 -5.01
N ILE A 60 -3.16 9.56 -5.54
CA ILE A 60 -3.39 10.76 -4.73
C ILE A 60 -4.80 10.73 -4.16
N ILE A 61 -4.93 10.93 -2.84
CA ILE A 61 -6.21 10.93 -2.14
C ILE A 61 -6.56 12.39 -1.84
N PRO A 62 -7.75 12.88 -2.24
CA PRO A 62 -8.12 14.30 -2.15
C PRO A 62 -8.41 14.77 -0.70
N GLN A 63 -8.24 13.88 0.27
CA GLN A 63 -8.50 14.12 1.68
C GLN A 63 -7.49 13.37 2.54
N ARG A 64 -7.26 13.87 3.76
CA ARG A 64 -6.36 13.26 4.71
C ARG A 64 -6.85 11.86 5.10
N VAL A 65 -5.96 10.87 5.02
CA VAL A 65 -6.13 9.55 5.64
C VAL A 65 -5.40 9.58 7.00
N PRO A 66 -6.10 9.46 8.14
CA PRO A 66 -5.47 9.39 9.45
C PRO A 66 -4.59 8.15 9.63
N TYR A 67 -3.65 8.20 10.57
CA TYR A 67 -2.87 7.03 10.96
C TYR A 67 -3.78 5.92 11.52
N GLY A 68 -3.91 4.85 10.75
CA GLY A 68 -4.65 3.63 11.12
C GLY A 68 -3.75 2.59 11.77
N PHE A 69 -4.36 1.48 12.19
CA PHE A 69 -3.64 0.33 12.73
C PHE A 69 -3.62 -0.82 11.72
N HIS A 70 -4.73 -1.53 11.58
CA HIS A 70 -4.79 -2.74 10.75
C HIS A 70 -5.56 -2.53 9.45
N CYS A 71 -5.13 -3.24 8.41
CA CYS A 71 -5.73 -3.27 7.08
C CYS A 71 -5.91 -4.72 6.61
N LEU A 72 -6.90 -4.93 5.75
CA LEU A 72 -7.14 -6.21 5.10
C LEU A 72 -7.46 -5.97 3.62
N TRP A 73 -6.84 -6.75 2.75
CA TRP A 73 -7.26 -6.88 1.36
C TRP A 73 -8.27 -8.01 1.21
N LEU A 74 -9.37 -7.72 0.51
CA LEU A 74 -10.34 -8.72 0.07
C LEU A 74 -10.47 -8.65 -1.44
N SER A 75 -10.29 -9.78 -2.10
CA SER A 75 -10.64 -9.91 -3.51
C SER A 75 -12.16 -9.78 -3.70
N GLN A 76 -12.57 -9.44 -4.93
CA GLN A 76 -13.98 -9.38 -5.28
C GLN A 76 -14.72 -10.70 -4.99
N ALA A 77 -14.06 -11.85 -5.23
CA ALA A 77 -14.64 -13.17 -4.96
C ALA A 77 -14.88 -13.41 -3.46
N GLN A 78 -13.92 -13.01 -2.61
CA GLN A 78 -14.08 -13.10 -1.15
C GLN A 78 -15.18 -12.17 -0.63
N LEU A 79 -15.33 -10.99 -1.23
CA LEU A 79 -16.40 -10.06 -0.87
C LEU A 79 -17.79 -10.55 -1.30
N ASN A 80 -17.88 -11.19 -2.47
CA ASN A 80 -19.15 -11.69 -3.04
C ASN A 80 -19.64 -13.00 -2.42
N ASN A 81 -18.75 -13.78 -1.79
CA ASN A 81 -19.11 -15.00 -1.07
C ASN A 81 -19.61 -14.69 0.36
N LYS A 82 -20.23 -13.53 0.55
CA LYS A 82 -20.94 -13.14 1.78
C LYS A 82 -22.40 -13.53 1.71
#